data_AF-A0A4Y2C7C0-F1
#
_entry.id   AF-A0A4Y2C7C0-F1
#
_cell.length_a   1.000
_cell.length_b   1.000
_cell.length_c   1.000
_cell.angle_alpha   90.00
_cell.angle_beta   90.00
_cell.angle_gamma   90.00
#
_symmetry.space_group_name_H-M   'P 1'
#
loop_
_entity.id
_entity.type
_entity.pdbx_description
1 polymer ?
#
loop_
_entity_poly.entity_id
_entity_poly.type
_entity_poly.pdbx_seq_one_letter_code
_entity_poly.pdbx_strand_id
1 'polypeptide(L)'
;MEQQDALFQNFLSEEEITWSHIPPRVPHHCGLWEVGVKSFKFYFKRVVSNTCLTYEEFLTILMQIEGLRNSRPLTPLSSEVEDLEILTPGHFLIGRPITAISEPLMIELNDNRLNRW
;
A
#
# COMPACT_ATOMS: atom_id res chain seq x y z
N MET A 1 31.62 1.38 5.41
CA MET A 1 30.56 1.31 6.43
C MET A 1 30.36 2.69 7.03
N GLU A 2 31.38 3.26 7.69
CA GLU A 2 31.31 4.61 8.31
C GLU A 2 30.85 5.74 7.38
N GLN A 3 31.28 5.77 6.12
CA GLN A 3 30.90 6.84 5.20
C GLN A 3 29.42 6.79 4.77
N GLN A 4 28.82 5.59 4.75
CA GLN A 4 27.42 5.40 4.38
C GLN A 4 26.50 5.78 5.55
N ASP A 5 26.94 5.53 6.77
CA ASP A 5 26.24 5.94 8.00
C ASP A 5 26.24 7.47 8.15
N ALA A 6 27.35 8.14 7.81
CA ALA A 6 27.43 9.61 7.85
C ALA A 6 26.45 10.28 6.85
N LEU A 7 26.36 9.76 5.62
CA LEU A 7 25.41 10.28 4.63
C LEU A 7 23.96 10.09 5.10
N PHE A 8 23.65 8.94 5.72
CA PHE A 8 22.32 8.68 6.27
C PHE A 8 21.95 9.66 7.39
N GLN A 9 22.86 9.89 8.35
CA GLN A 9 22.60 10.83 9.45
C GLN A 9 22.47 12.28 8.98
N ASN A 10 23.25 12.68 7.96
CA ASN A 10 23.12 14.01 7.36
C ASN A 10 21.74 14.19 6.72
N PHE A 11 21.30 13.21 5.91
CA PHE A 11 19.96 13.24 5.31
C PHE A 11 18.85 13.35 6.37
N LEU A 12 18.91 12.53 7.43
CA LEU A 12 17.92 12.60 8.51
C LEU A 12 17.91 13.97 9.19
N SER A 13 19.07 14.59 9.36
CA SER A 13 19.18 15.92 9.98
C SER A 13 18.66 17.03 9.06
N GLU A 14 18.95 16.95 7.75
CA GLU A 14 18.47 17.89 6.73
C GLU A 14 16.94 17.83 6.57
N GLU A 15 16.35 16.64 6.65
CA GLU A 15 14.90 16.41 6.57
C GLU A 15 14.18 16.50 7.94
N GLU A 16 14.90 16.88 9.01
CA GLU A 16 14.38 16.98 10.38
C GLU A 16 13.72 15.68 10.91
N ILE A 17 14.21 14.52 10.47
CA ILE A 17 13.70 13.20 10.83
C ILE A 17 14.45 12.66 12.06
N THR A 18 13.72 12.43 13.16
CA THR A 18 14.28 11.72 14.33
C THR A 18 14.20 10.21 14.12
N TRP A 19 15.34 9.56 13.93
CA TRP A 19 15.42 8.10 13.82
C TRP A 19 15.54 7.43 15.19
N SER A 20 14.79 6.33 15.40
CA SER A 20 14.87 5.52 16.61
C SER A 20 14.97 4.04 16.28
N HIS A 21 15.86 3.33 16.96
CA HIS A 21 16.04 1.88 16.79
C HIS A 21 15.12 1.10 17.72
N ILE A 22 14.60 -0.02 17.22
CA ILE A 22 13.97 -1.01 18.10
C ILE A 22 15.04 -1.68 19.00
N PRO A 23 14.70 -2.04 20.24
CA PRO A 23 15.62 -2.77 21.10
C PRO A 23 16.03 -4.12 20.47
N PRO A 24 17.31 -4.54 20.63
CA PRO A 24 17.79 -5.77 20.04
C PRO A 24 17.05 -6.99 20.60
N ARG A 25 16.71 -7.95 19.74
CA ARG A 25 16.00 -9.20 20.09
C ARG A 25 14.59 -9.01 20.64
N VAL A 26 13.92 -7.92 20.25
CA VAL A 26 12.55 -7.62 20.70
C VAL A 26 11.58 -7.59 19.50
N PRO A 27 11.29 -8.75 18.87
CA PRO A 27 10.51 -8.81 17.62
C PRO A 27 9.07 -8.29 17.78
N HIS A 28 8.50 -8.37 18.98
CA HIS A 28 7.15 -7.88 19.24
C HIS A 28 7.01 -6.34 19.14
N HIS A 29 8.12 -5.58 19.15
CA HIS A 29 8.08 -4.13 18.88
C HIS A 29 7.81 -3.79 17.40
N CYS A 30 7.83 -4.78 16.51
CA CYS A 30 7.65 -4.58 15.06
C CYS A 30 6.28 -5.06 14.54
N GLY A 31 5.34 -5.43 15.43
CA GLY A 31 4.10 -6.11 15.03
C GLY A 31 3.26 -5.36 13.99
N LEU A 32 3.13 -4.03 14.10
CA LEU A 32 2.37 -3.23 13.12
C LEU A 32 2.99 -3.30 11.71
N TRP A 33 4.32 -3.20 11.61
CA TRP A 33 5.04 -3.29 10.35
C TRP A 33 4.93 -4.69 9.75
N GLU A 34 5.07 -5.73 10.58
CA GLU A 34 4.92 -7.12 10.15
C GLU A 34 3.50 -7.42 9.65
N VAL A 35 2.46 -6.90 10.30
CA VAL A 35 1.08 -7.00 9.83
C VAL A 35 0.91 -6.31 8.48
N GLY A 36 1.54 -5.14 8.28
CA GLY A 36 1.58 -4.45 6.99
C GLY A 36 2.18 -5.32 5.88
N VAL A 37 3.36 -5.91 6.13
CA VAL A 37 4.04 -6.81 5.18
C VAL A 37 3.20 -8.06 4.90
N LYS A 38 2.56 -8.64 5.93
CA LYS A 38 1.67 -9.79 5.79
C LYS A 38 0.46 -9.48 4.91
N SER A 39 -0.18 -8.33 5.12
CA SER A 39 -1.32 -7.87 4.32
C SER A 39 -0.92 -7.66 2.86
N PHE A 40 0.22 -7.02 2.60
CA PHE A 40 0.73 -6.83 1.25
C PHE A 40 0.96 -8.17 0.54
N LYS A 41 1.70 -9.08 1.17
CA LYS A 41 2.02 -10.41 0.61
C LYS A 41 0.77 -11.24 0.31
N PHE A 42 -0.29 -11.08 1.11
CA PHE A 42 -1.55 -11.77 0.90
C PHE A 42 -2.19 -11.40 -0.46
N TYR A 43 -2.29 -10.11 -0.79
CA TYR A 43 -2.84 -9.67 -2.07
C TYR A 43 -1.87 -9.98 -3.22
N PHE A 44 -0.58 -9.68 -3.03
CA PHE A 44 0.43 -9.91 -4.06
C PHE A 44 0.47 -11.36 -4.53
N LYS A 45 0.48 -12.34 -3.60
CA LYS A 45 0.49 -13.76 -3.95
C LYS A 45 -0.75 -14.19 -4.74
N ARG A 46 -1.91 -13.59 -4.48
CA ARG A 46 -3.17 -13.88 -5.19
C ARG A 46 -3.20 -13.33 -6.60
N VAL A 47 -2.69 -12.10 -6.79
CA VAL A 47 -2.68 -11.42 -8.09
C VAL A 47 -1.60 -12.02 -9.01
N VAL A 48 -0.39 -12.21 -8.50
CA VAL A 48 0.76 -12.65 -9.31
C VAL A 48 0.77 -14.16 -9.54
N SER A 49 0.34 -14.95 -8.55
CA SER A 49 0.41 -16.41 -8.56
C SER A 49 1.81 -16.92 -9.00
N ASN A 50 1.92 -17.56 -10.17
CA ASN A 50 3.16 -18.14 -10.69
C ASN A 50 3.68 -17.40 -11.95
N THR A 51 3.21 -16.17 -12.19
CA THR A 51 3.59 -15.39 -13.37
C THR A 51 4.94 -14.68 -13.16
N CYS A 52 5.77 -14.65 -14.21
CA CYS A 52 6.96 -13.81 -14.24
C CYS A 52 6.55 -12.42 -14.76
N LEU A 53 6.79 -11.40 -13.93
CA LEU A 53 6.41 -10.03 -14.23
C LEU A 53 7.58 -9.26 -14.85
N THR A 54 7.29 -8.38 -15.80
CA THR A 54 8.23 -7.32 -16.15
C THR A 54 8.25 -6.24 -15.05
N TYR A 55 9.22 -5.32 -15.13
CA TYR A 55 9.34 -4.25 -14.15
C TYR A 55 8.07 -3.38 -14.06
N GLU A 56 7.52 -3.00 -15.21
CA GLU A 56 6.32 -2.16 -15.25
C GLU A 56 5.11 -2.89 -14.67
N GLU A 57 4.96 -4.17 -15.00
CA GLU A 57 3.87 -5.01 -14.49
C GLU A 57 3.94 -5.15 -12.96
N PHE A 58 5.15 -5.34 -12.43
CA PHE A 58 5.38 -5.39 -11.00
C PHE A 58 5.03 -4.06 -10.34
N LEU A 59 5.47 -2.93 -10.90
CA LEU A 59 5.18 -1.60 -10.38
C LEU A 59 3.68 -1.29 -10.39
N THR A 60 2.97 -1.62 -11.47
CA THR A 60 1.52 -1.46 -11.56
C THR A 60 0.79 -2.24 -10.47
N ILE A 61 1.15 -3.52 -10.28
CA ILE A 61 0.53 -4.36 -9.24
C ILE A 61 0.82 -3.79 -7.84
N LEU A 62 2.04 -3.29 -7.59
CA LEU A 62 2.36 -2.63 -6.32
C LEU A 62 1.47 -1.43 -6.04
N MET A 63 1.31 -0.53 -7.02
CA MET A 63 0.47 0.65 -6.88
C MET A 63 -1.01 0.28 -6.67
N GLN A 64 -1.52 -0.73 -7.37
CA GLN A 64 -2.89 -1.22 -7.17
C GLN A 64 -3.10 -1.78 -5.76
N ILE A 65 -2.17 -2.59 -5.25
CA ILE A 65 -2.25 -3.15 -3.89
C ILE A 65 -2.18 -2.04 -2.84
N GLU A 66 -1.30 -1.04 -3.03
CA GLU A 66 -1.21 0.13 -2.17
C GLU A 66 -2.54 0.89 -2.14
N GLY A 67 -3.09 1.20 -3.32
CA GLY A 67 -4.38 1.86 -3.47
C GLY A 67 -5.49 1.11 -2.75
N LEU A 68 -5.59 -0.20 -2.94
CA LEU A 68 -6.58 -1.04 -2.24
C LEU A 68 -6.44 -0.98 -0.72
N ARG A 69 -5.21 -1.03 -0.20
CA ARG A 69 -4.97 -0.98 1.25
C ARG A 69 -5.34 0.39 1.83
N ASN A 70 -5.03 1.46 1.12
CA ASN A 70 -5.25 2.82 1.58
C ASN A 70 -6.70 3.31 1.33
N SER A 71 -7.42 2.73 0.37
CA SER A 71 -8.85 2.99 0.14
C SER A 71 -9.79 2.06 0.91
N ARG A 72 -9.25 1.10 1.67
CA ARG A 72 -10.08 0.15 2.44
C ARG A 72 -10.97 0.91 3.45
N PRO A 73 -12.28 0.62 3.50
CA PRO A 73 -13.18 1.20 4.50
C PRO A 73 -12.76 0.82 5.93
N LEU A 74 -12.71 1.80 6.84
CA LEU A 74 -12.51 1.60 8.28
C LEU A 74 -13.84 1.71 9.04
N THR A 75 -14.58 2.80 8.80
CA THR A 75 -15.85 3.11 9.46
C THR A 75 -16.60 4.15 8.61
N PRO A 76 -17.95 4.24 8.69
CA PRO A 76 -18.67 5.39 8.17
C PRO A 76 -18.15 6.71 8.78
N LEU A 77 -18.13 7.78 7.98
CA LEU A 77 -17.80 9.14 8.45
C LEU A 77 -18.95 9.80 9.21
N SER A 78 -20.18 9.41 8.88
CA SER A 78 -21.42 9.93 9.43
C SER A 78 -22.29 8.82 10.00
N SER A 79 -23.21 9.20 10.88
CA SER A 79 -24.26 8.31 11.42
C SER A 79 -25.56 8.39 10.63
N GLU A 80 -25.67 9.34 9.69
CA GLU A 80 -26.83 9.49 8.81
C GLU A 80 -26.89 8.34 7.80
N VAL A 81 -28.09 7.79 7.57
CA VAL A 81 -28.27 6.59 6.73
C VAL A 81 -28.03 6.88 5.25
N GLU A 82 -28.31 8.11 4.83
CA GLU A 82 -28.17 8.58 3.46
C GLU A 82 -26.73 9.00 3.10
N ASP A 83 -25.85 9.16 4.10
CA ASP A 83 -24.46 9.52 3.89
C ASP A 83 -23.60 8.26 3.69
N LEU A 84 -23.11 8.08 2.47
CA LEU A 84 -22.31 6.94 2.05
C LEU A 84 -20.80 7.17 2.17
N GLU A 85 -20.38 8.29 2.76
CA GLU A 85 -18.96 8.57 2.97
C GLU A 85 -18.34 7.64 4.01
N ILE A 86 -17.16 7.10 3.65
CA ILE A 86 -16.40 6.16 4.47
C ILE A 86 -15.04 6.73 4.85
N LEU A 87 -14.68 6.60 6.12
CA LEU A 87 -13.32 6.85 6.58
C LEU A 87 -12.41 5.73 6.08
N THR A 88 -11.29 6.10 5.48
CA THR A 88 -10.27 5.17 4.95
C THR A 88 -8.89 5.60 5.44
N PRO A 89 -7.86 4.72 5.42
CA PRO A 89 -6.51 5.13 5.73
C PRO A 89 -6.01 6.31 4.86
N GLY A 90 -6.45 6.39 3.61
CA GLY A 90 -6.13 7.48 2.69
C GLY A 90 -6.53 8.86 3.21
N HIS A 91 -7.60 8.95 4.00
CA HIS A 91 -7.99 10.22 4.63
C HIS A 91 -6.90 10.75 5.57
N PHE A 92 -6.21 9.88 6.30
CA PHE A 92 -5.10 10.27 7.16
C PHE A 92 -3.82 10.60 6.38
N LEU A 93 -3.65 10.02 5.19
CA LEU A 93 -2.45 10.22 4.37
C LEU A 93 -2.51 11.52 3.54
N ILE A 94 -3.66 11.80 2.92
CA ILE A 94 -3.82 12.91 1.96
C ILE A 94 -5.01 13.82 2.25
N GLY A 95 -5.70 13.63 3.37
CA GLY A 95 -6.86 14.46 3.77
C GLY A 95 -8.16 14.16 3.02
N ARG A 96 -8.21 13.14 2.17
CA ARG A 96 -9.37 12.78 1.34
C ARG A 96 -9.34 11.30 0.92
N PRO A 97 -10.42 10.73 0.35
CA PRO A 97 -10.38 9.40 -0.23
C PRO A 97 -9.37 9.31 -1.39
N ILE A 98 -8.67 8.18 -1.50
CA ILE A 98 -7.89 7.86 -2.70
C ILE A 98 -8.86 7.31 -3.74
N THR A 99 -8.98 8.04 -4.85
CA THR A 99 -9.87 7.72 -5.97
C THR A 99 -9.06 7.37 -7.21
N ALA A 100 -9.48 6.33 -7.94
CA ALA A 100 -8.97 5.99 -9.26
C ALA A 100 -10.12 6.07 -10.29
N ILE A 101 -9.77 6.25 -11.57
CA ILE A 101 -10.75 6.12 -12.66
C ILE A 101 -11.24 4.67 -12.65
N SER A 102 -12.57 4.49 -12.73
CA SER A 102 -13.16 3.16 -12.77
C SER A 102 -12.70 2.43 -14.03
N GLU A 103 -12.17 1.22 -13.87
CA GLU A 103 -11.86 0.34 -14.99
C GLU A 103 -13.16 -0.12 -15.66
N PRO A 104 -13.18 -0.25 -16.99
CA PRO A 104 -14.33 -0.78 -17.70
C PRO A 104 -14.62 -2.21 -17.27
N LEU A 105 -15.89 -2.58 -17.22
CA LEU A 105 -16.32 -3.90 -16.80
C LEU A 105 -16.00 -4.92 -17.91
N MET A 106 -15.03 -5.81 -17.65
CA MET A 106 -14.53 -6.76 -18.66
C MET A 106 -15.25 -8.13 -18.62
N ILE A 107 -16.34 -8.26 -17.85
CA ILE A 107 -17.02 -9.55 -17.59
C ILE A 107 -17.64 -10.14 -18.87
N GLU A 108 -18.02 -9.29 -19.83
CA GLU A 108 -18.63 -9.72 -21.10
C GLU A 108 -17.60 -10.07 -22.19
N LEU A 109 -16.30 -9.84 -21.93
CA LEU A 109 -15.22 -10.18 -22.86
C LEU A 109 -14.75 -11.61 -22.60
N ASN A 110 -14.64 -12.39 -23.68
CA ASN A 110 -13.99 -13.70 -23.59
C ASN A 110 -12.54 -13.54 -23.13
N ASP A 111 -12.07 -14.45 -22.28
CA ASP A 111 -10.72 -14.44 -21.71
C ASP A 111 -9.60 -14.36 -22.77
N ASN A 112 -9.83 -14.91 -23.96
CA ASN A 112 -8.87 -14.86 -25.06
C ASN A 112 -8.72 -13.47 -25.71
N ARG A 113 -9.58 -12.51 -25.36
CA ARG A 113 -9.52 -11.10 -25.75
C ARG A 113 -9.00 -10.20 -24.64
N LEU A 114 -8.79 -10.75 -23.44
CA LEU A 114 -8.13 -10.03 -22.36
C LEU A 114 -6.65 -9.99 -22.71
N ASN A 115 -6.15 -8.79 -22.99
CA ASN A 115 -4.72 -8.60 -22.91
C ASN A 115 -4.32 -8.72 -21.44
N ARG A 116 -3.10 -9.21 -21.23
CA ARG A 116 -2.50 -9.19 -19.90
C ARG A 116 -2.34 -7.75 -19.37
N TRP A 117 -2.47 -6.75 -20.27
CA TRP A 117 -2.42 -5.29 -20.09
C TRP A 117 -3.19 -4.58 -21.21
#